data_AF-A0A951M2P4-F1
#
_entry.id   AF-A0A951M2P4-F1
#
_cell.length_a   1.000
_cell.length_b   1.000
_cell.length_c   1.000
_cell.angle_alpha   90.00
_cell.angle_beta   90.00
_cell.angle_gamma   90.00
#
_symmetry.space_group_name_H-M   'P 1'
#
loop_
_entity.id
_entity.type
_entity.pdbx_description
1 polymer ?
#
loop_
_entity_poly.entity_id
_entity_poly.type
_entity_poly.pdbx_seq_one_letter_code
_entity_poly.pdbx_strand_id
1 'polypeptide(L)'
;VSAVSSSYNFTARYYYGSADDFFGFNLGYGISPDDRLNSVQLDNPTKLTSYKAGLTFKKKISRFSVLALDGTYYNQEYLPGTKGNQYQFSIGWLHRF
;
A
#
# COMPACT_ATOMS: atom_id res chain seq x y z
N VAL A 1 -27.62 -6.60 10.09
CA VAL A 1 -27.12 -5.21 10.09
C VAL A 1 -26.13 -5.07 8.96
N SER A 2 -26.33 -4.17 7.98
CA SER A 2 -25.40 -4.05 6.84
C SER A 2 -24.06 -3.53 7.33
N ALA A 3 -23.04 -4.38 7.29
CA ALA A 3 -21.73 -4.07 7.84
C ALA A 3 -20.92 -3.27 6.80
N VAL A 4 -20.96 -1.94 6.88
CA VAL A 4 -20.18 -1.07 6.00
C VAL A 4 -18.69 -1.40 6.13
N SER A 5 -18.04 -1.70 5.00
CA SER A 5 -16.58 -1.84 4.89
C SER A 5 -15.97 -0.47 4.64
N SER A 6 -14.88 -0.14 5.34
CA SER A 6 -14.20 1.15 5.19
C SER A 6 -12.70 0.94 5.21
N SER A 7 -12.02 1.60 4.28
CA SER A 7 -10.57 1.61 4.16
C SER A 7 -10.09 3.05 4.02
N TYR A 8 -9.01 3.35 4.72
CA TYR A 8 -8.41 4.67 4.79
C TYR A 8 -6.98 4.62 4.25
N ASN A 9 -6.60 5.65 3.50
CA ASN A 9 -5.25 5.78 3.01
C ASN A 9 -4.76 7.22 3.10
N PHE A 10 -3.58 7.39 3.66
CA PHE A 10 -2.87 8.64 3.74
C PHE A 10 -1.60 8.53 2.90
N THR A 11 -1.38 9.53 2.04
CA THR A 11 -0.18 9.62 1.20
C THR A 11 0.38 11.01 1.31
N ALA A 12 1.69 11.13 1.50
CA ALA A 12 2.40 12.39 1.39
C ALA A 12 3.60 12.25 0.46
N ARG A 13 3.92 13.33 -0.25
CA ARG A 13 5.08 13.42 -1.14
C ARG A 13 5.77 14.77 -0.94
N TYR A 14 7.07 14.72 -0.71
CA TYR A 14 7.95 15.87 -0.61
C TYR A 14 8.83 15.97 -1.85
N TYR A 15 8.58 17.00 -2.67
CA TYR A 15 9.32 17.27 -3.89
C TYR A 15 10.50 18.18 -3.57
N TYR A 16 11.71 17.75 -3.93
CA TYR A 16 12.96 18.47 -3.59
C TYR A 16 13.69 19.03 -4.82
N GLY A 17 13.23 18.71 -6.02
CA GLY A 17 13.85 19.17 -7.27
C GLY A 17 12.79 19.44 -8.33
N SER A 18 12.61 18.50 -9.26
CA SER A 18 11.55 18.57 -10.26
C SER A 18 10.32 17.74 -9.86
N ALA A 19 9.29 17.74 -10.70
CA ALA A 19 8.08 16.93 -10.51
C ALA A 19 8.35 15.41 -10.43
N ASP A 20 9.55 14.96 -10.79
CA ASP A 20 10.00 13.57 -10.74
C ASP A 20 10.98 13.27 -9.60
N ASP A 21 11.34 14.28 -8.81
CA ASP A 21 12.31 14.18 -7.72
C ASP A 21 11.58 14.34 -6.39
N PHE A 22 11.18 13.21 -5.78
CA PHE A 22 10.48 13.25 -4.50
C PHE A 22 10.77 12.04 -3.60
N PHE A 23 10.58 12.29 -2.31
CA PHE A 23 10.38 11.26 -1.29
C PHE A 23 8.89 11.16 -0.99
N GLY A 24 8.35 9.96 -0.94
CA GLY A 24 6.96 9.69 -0.66
C GLY A 24 6.81 8.69 0.47
N PHE A 25 5.70 8.79 1.19
CA PHE A 25 5.28 7.74 2.08
C PHE A 25 3.77 7.52 1.99
N ASN A 26 3.35 6.30 2.31
CA ASN A 26 1.97 5.85 2.25
C ASN A 26 1.64 5.09 3.53
N LEU A 27 0.56 5.46 4.21
CA LEU A 27 0.01 4.71 5.33
C LEU A 27 -1.41 4.30 4.95
N GLY A 28 -1.78 3.05 5.19
CA GLY A 28 -3.13 2.57 4.93
C GLY A 28 -3.62 1.64 6.00
N TYR A 29 -4.93 1.67 6.20
CA TYR A 29 -5.64 0.82 7.13
C TYR A 29 -6.97 0.43 6.48
N GLY A 30 -7.36 -0.83 6.54
CA GLY A 30 -8.63 -1.25 5.98
C GLY A 30 -8.90 -2.74 6.15
N ILE A 31 -9.84 -3.24 5.35
CA ILE A 31 -10.18 -4.65 5.36
C ILE A 31 -9.09 -5.48 4.68
N SER A 32 -8.73 -6.59 5.32
CA SER A 32 -7.82 -7.58 4.78
C SER A 32 -8.36 -8.17 3.48
N PRO A 33 -7.56 -8.22 2.40
CA PRO A 33 -7.92 -8.92 1.17
C PRO A 33 -8.36 -10.37 1.36
N ASP A 34 -7.93 -11.01 2.47
CA ASP A 34 -8.23 -12.40 2.81
C ASP A 34 -9.64 -12.59 3.41
N ASP A 35 -10.34 -11.49 3.72
CA ASP A 35 -11.74 -11.50 4.17
C ASP A 35 -12.74 -11.86 3.03
N ARG A 36 -12.23 -12.11 1.80
CA ARG A 36 -13.04 -12.41 0.61
C ARG A 36 -13.63 -13.82 0.58
N LEU A 37 -13.04 -14.80 1.26
CA LEU A 37 -13.51 -16.19 1.17
C LEU A 37 -14.60 -16.56 2.17
N ASN A 38 -14.88 -15.72 3.18
CA ASN A 38 -15.88 -16.02 4.22
C ASN A 38 -17.07 -15.04 4.28
N SER A 39 -17.03 -13.90 3.58
CA SER A 39 -18.00 -12.80 3.78
C SER A 39 -19.26 -12.86 2.90
N VAL A 40 -19.31 -13.69 1.85
CA VAL A 40 -20.49 -13.74 0.94
C VAL A 40 -21.52 -14.80 1.35
N GLN A 41 -21.15 -15.80 2.16
CA GLN A 41 -22.04 -16.93 2.48
C GLN A 41 -22.27 -17.17 3.98
N LEU A 42 -21.50 -16.54 4.88
CA LEU A 42 -21.66 -16.70 6.32
C LEU A 42 -21.71 -15.31 6.95
N ASP A 43 -22.74 -15.07 7.76
CA ASP A 43 -22.98 -13.87 8.58
C ASP A 43 -21.90 -13.80 9.69
N ASN A 44 -20.63 -13.65 9.29
CA ASN A 44 -19.48 -13.78 10.16
C ASN A 44 -19.17 -12.39 10.76
N PRO A 45 -19.25 -12.20 12.09
CA PRO A 45 -19.09 -10.89 12.72
C PRO A 45 -17.64 -10.36 12.72
N THR A 46 -16.68 -11.18 12.33
CA THR A 46 -15.24 -10.88 12.44
C THR A 46 -14.69 -10.31 11.13
N LYS A 47 -14.56 -8.98 11.07
CA LYS A 47 -13.86 -8.27 9.97
C LYS A 47 -12.35 -8.36 10.18
N LEU A 48 -11.62 -8.90 9.19
CA LEU A 48 -10.16 -8.98 9.25
C LEU A 48 -9.53 -7.64 8.86
N THR A 49 -8.54 -7.18 9.62
CA THR A 49 -7.91 -5.87 9.39
C THR A 49 -6.54 -5.96 8.73
N SER A 50 -6.15 -4.94 7.97
CA SER A 50 -4.84 -4.83 7.34
C SER A 50 -4.28 -3.43 7.49
N TYR A 51 -2.99 -3.35 7.80
CA TYR A 51 -2.20 -2.13 7.86
C TYR A 51 -1.12 -2.17 6.79
N LYS A 52 -0.86 -1.03 6.15
CA LYS A 52 0.27 -0.87 5.24
C LYS A 52 1.06 0.39 5.57
N ALA A 53 2.37 0.29 5.42
CA ALA A 53 3.29 1.41 5.49
C ALA A 53 4.29 1.29 4.34
N GLY A 54 4.36 2.31 3.50
CA GLY A 54 5.21 2.32 2.32
C GLY A 54 6.04 3.59 2.23
N LEU A 55 7.20 3.45 1.61
CA LEU A 55 8.11 4.51 1.23
C LEU A 55 8.36 4.43 -0.27
N THR A 56 8.43 5.59 -0.90
CA THR A 56 8.72 5.75 -2.32
C THR A 56 9.85 6.76 -2.48
N PHE A 57 10.80 6.45 -3.35
CA PHE A 57 11.81 7.37 -3.79
C PHE A 57 11.80 7.44 -5.31
N LYS A 58 11.64 8.65 -5.86
CA LYS A 58 11.80 8.89 -7.29
C LYS A 58 12.87 9.94 -7.53
N LYS A 59 13.68 9.68 -8.56
CA LYS A 59 14.74 10.56 -9.01
C LYS A 59 14.81 10.58 -10.52
N LYS A 60 14.78 11.78 -11.09
CA LYS A 60 15.09 12.01 -12.49
C LYS A 60 16.59 11.87 -12.72
N ILE A 61 16.97 10.96 -13.60
CA ILE A 61 18.37 10.68 -13.95
C ILE A 61 18.79 11.48 -15.17
N SER A 62 17.90 11.64 -16.15
CA SER A 62 18.13 12.43 -17.35
C SER A 62 16.83 13.13 -17.78
N ARG A 63 16.88 13.91 -18.87
CA ARG A 63 15.68 14.56 -19.44
C ARG A 63 14.54 13.57 -19.73
N PHE A 64 14.91 12.34 -20.06
CA PHE A 64 13.99 11.31 -20.51
C PHE A 64 13.92 10.11 -19.58
N SER A 65 14.70 10.06 -18.49
CA SER A 65 14.78 8.86 -17.65
C SER A 65 14.56 9.19 -16.18
N VAL A 66 13.68 8.40 -15.53
CA VAL A 66 13.35 8.50 -14.11
C VAL A 66 13.49 7.13 -13.47
N LEU A 67 14.24 7.08 -12.37
CA LEU A 67 14.35 5.90 -11.50
C LEU A 67 13.30 6.00 -10.39
N ALA A 68 12.67 4.88 -10.07
CA ALA A 68 11.74 4.72 -8.96
C ALA A 68 12.15 3.54 -8.08
N LEU A 69 12.12 3.73 -6.77
CA LEU A 69 12.31 2.69 -5.77
C LEU A 69 11.13 2.75 -4.81
N ASP A 70 10.54 1.61 -4.52
CA ASP A 70 9.40 1.49 -3.62
C ASP A 70 9.63 0.36 -2.63
N GLY A 71 9.30 0.60 -1.37
CA GLY A 71 9.34 -0.39 -0.31
C GLY A 71 8.04 -0.29 0.49
N THR A 72 7.29 -1.38 0.60
CA THR A 72 6.03 -1.41 1.35
C THR A 72 6.00 -2.61 2.29
N TYR A 73 5.64 -2.34 3.53
CA TYR A 73 5.33 -3.32 4.55
C TYR A 73 3.82 -3.43 4.71
N TYR A 74 3.35 -4.67 4.80
CA TYR A 74 1.96 -5.02 5.06
C TYR A 74 1.90 -5.88 6.32
N ASN A 75 1.00 -5.51 7.23
CA ASN A 75 0.60 -6.31 8.37
C ASN A 75 -0.87 -6.69 8.20
N GLN A 76 -1.12 -7.93 7.80
CA GLN A 76 -2.44 -8.37 7.37
C GLN A 76 -2.95 -9.47 8.30
N GLU A 77 -4.16 -9.29 8.82
CA GLU A 77 -4.87 -10.33 9.55
C GLU A 77 -5.50 -11.32 8.55
N TYR A 78 -5.18 -12.61 8.69
CA TYR A 78 -5.67 -13.67 7.79
C TYR A 78 -6.53 -14.71 8.52
N LEU A 79 -6.40 -14.78 9.85
CA LEU A 79 -7.29 -15.50 10.75
C LEU A 79 -7.58 -14.59 11.94
N PRO A 80 -8.74 -14.71 12.62
CA PRO A 80 -9.06 -13.88 13.79
C PRO A 80 -7.92 -13.94 14.83
N GLY A 81 -7.31 -12.79 15.12
CA GLY A 81 -6.20 -12.67 16.07
C GLY A 81 -4.82 -13.12 15.54
N THR A 82 -4.72 -13.61 14.30
CA THR A 82 -3.45 -14.02 13.69
C THR A 82 -3.06 -13.10 12.54
N LYS A 83 -1.86 -12.52 12.64
CA LYS A 83 -1.35 -11.53 11.69
C LYS A 83 -0.12 -12.04 10.94
N GLY A 84 -0.09 -11.79 9.64
CA GLY A 84 1.03 -12.06 8.75
C GLY A 84 1.76 -10.77 8.38
N ASN A 85 3.06 -10.87 8.19
CA ASN A 85 3.92 -9.77 7.74
C ASN A 85 4.36 -10.03 6.30
N GLN A 86 4.18 -9.06 5.43
CA GLN A 86 4.67 -9.12 4.05
C GLN A 86 5.47 -7.86 3.74
N TYR A 87 6.58 -8.05 3.03
CA TYR A 87 7.42 -6.98 2.53
C TYR A 87 7.43 -7.02 1.01
N GLN A 88 7.26 -5.87 0.39
CA GLN A 88 7.28 -5.69 -1.06
C GLN A 88 8.32 -4.64 -1.39
N PHE A 89 9.24 -4.98 -2.28
CA PHE A 89 10.23 -4.05 -2.81
C PHE A 89 10.09 -4.00 -4.32
N SER A 90 10.21 -2.81 -4.90
CA SER A 90 10.15 -2.60 -6.34
C SER A 90 11.22 -1.61 -6.77
N ILE A 91 11.74 -1.86 -7.97
CA ILE A 91 12.63 -0.95 -8.70
C ILE A 91 12.03 -0.76 -10.09
N GLY A 92 11.92 0.50 -10.51
CA GLY A 92 11.32 0.89 -11.78
C GLY A 92 12.19 1.87 -12.54
N TRP A 93 12.26 1.70 -13.86
CA TRP A 93 12.89 2.64 -14.77
C TRP A 93 11.85 3.14 -15.78
N LEU A 94 11.57 4.44 -15.77
CA LEU A 94 10.64 5.09 -16.68
C LEU A 94 11.42 5.89 -17.71
N HIS A 95 11.26 5.54 -18.99
CA HIS A 95 11.77 6.33 -20.11
C HIS A 95 10.62 7.09 -20.78
N ARG A 96 10.80 8.39 -21.06
CA ARG A 96 9.86 9.27 -21.74
C ARG A 96 10.37 9.60 -23.14
N PHE A 97 9.48 9.58 -24.13
CA PHE A 97 9.74 9.93 -25.52
C PHE A 97 9.24 11.34 -25.85
#